data_AF-A0A0J1BEW9-F1
#
_entry.id   AF-A0A0J1BEW9-F1
#
_cell.length_a   1.000
_cell.length_b   1.000
_cell.length_c   1.000
_cell.angle_alpha   90.00
_cell.angle_beta   90.00
_cell.angle_gamma   90.00
#
_symmetry.space_group_name_H-M   'P 1'
#
loop_
_entity.id
_entity.type
_entity.pdbx_description
1 polymer ?
#
loop_
_entity_poly.entity_id
_entity_poly.type
_entity_poly.pdbx_seq_one_letter_code
_entity_poly.pdbx_strand_id
1 'polypeptide(L)' 'MSGVAATTGYPQTFLAKCAPATNPERALKVRRIISEQLGVPYEHIHPEQSFVDDLDCC' A
#
# COMPACT_ATOMS: atom_id res chain seq x y z
N MET A 1 -11.24 -16.47 -24.67
CA MET A 1 -11.95 -16.11 -23.42
C MET A 1 -11.44 -16.99 -22.30
N SER A 2 -10.75 -16.40 -21.31
CA SER A 2 -10.40 -16.91 -19.96
C SER A 2 -9.43 -15.87 -19.38
N GLY A 3 -9.82 -15.01 -18.43
CA GLY A 3 -9.87 -15.28 -16.98
C GLY A 3 -8.42 -15.26 -16.44
N VAL A 4 -7.96 -14.41 -15.53
CA VAL A 4 -8.50 -13.95 -14.24
C VAL A 4 -7.77 -12.65 -13.81
N ALA A 5 -8.44 -11.79 -13.06
CA ALA A 5 -7.98 -10.49 -12.57
C ALA A 5 -6.68 -10.53 -11.74
N ALA A 6 -5.69 -9.72 -12.11
CA ALA A 6 -4.50 -9.42 -11.30
C ALA A 6 -4.15 -7.93 -11.46
N THR A 7 -4.92 -7.04 -10.82
CA THR A 7 -4.62 -5.59 -10.80
C THR A 7 -4.24 -5.08 -9.39
N THR A 8 -4.03 -5.97 -8.42
CA THR A 8 -4.07 -5.62 -7.00
C THR A 8 -2.71 -5.61 -6.28
N GLY A 9 -1.64 -5.12 -6.92
CA GLY A 9 -0.34 -5.03 -6.24
C GLY A 9 0.69 -4.07 -6.83
N TYR A 10 0.38 -3.34 -7.91
CA TYR A 10 1.40 -2.56 -8.61
C TYR A 10 1.73 -1.22 -7.91
N PRO A 11 3.01 -0.79 -7.88
CA PRO A 11 3.40 0.52 -7.35
C PRO A 11 2.55 1.68 -7.89
N GLN A 12 2.19 1.65 -9.18
CA GLN A 12 1.33 2.64 -9.82
C GLN A 12 -0.07 2.75 -9.19
N THR A 13 -0.72 1.64 -8.82
CA THR A 13 -2.10 1.69 -8.28
C THR A 13 -2.11 2.24 -6.86
N PHE A 14 -1.07 1.98 -6.08
CA PHE A 14 -0.87 2.60 -4.78
C PHE A 14 -0.59 4.10 -4.89
N LEU A 15 0.33 4.50 -5.78
CA LEU A 15 0.67 5.91 -5.98
C LEU A 15 -0.52 6.74 -6.50
N ALA A 16 -1.38 6.14 -7.33
CA ALA A 16 -2.60 6.79 -7.82
C ALA A 16 -3.60 7.12 -6.70
N LYS A 17 -3.54 6.41 -5.56
CA LYS A 17 -4.37 6.65 -4.38
C LYS A 17 -3.72 7.62 -3.37
N CYS A 18 -2.43 7.94 -3.53
CA CYS A 18 -1.76 8.88 -2.64
C CYS A 18 -2.29 10.31 -2.83
N ALA A 19 -2.20 11.12 -1.77
CA ALA A 19 -2.59 12.52 -1.83
C ALA A 19 -1.80 13.29 -2.92
N PRO A 20 -2.41 14.32 -3.55
CA PRO A 20 -1.70 15.17 -4.51
C PRO A 20 -0.40 15.73 -3.91
N ALA A 21 0.65 15.85 -4.75
CA ALA A 21 2.00 16.24 -4.35
C ALA A 21 2.77 15.25 -3.44
N THR A 22 2.25 14.05 -3.21
CA THR A 22 3.03 12.98 -2.55
C THR A 22 4.24 12.62 -3.40
N ASN A 23 5.43 12.64 -2.78
CA ASN A 23 6.64 12.17 -3.44
C ASN A 23 6.57 10.63 -3.62
N PRO A 24 6.66 10.12 -4.86
CA PRO A 24 6.42 8.71 -5.15
C PRO A 24 7.48 7.78 -4.55
N GLU A 25 8.75 8.18 -4.59
CA GLU A 25 9.84 7.38 -4.01
C GLU A 25 9.69 7.25 -2.50
N ARG A 26 9.39 8.37 -1.84
CA ARG A 26 9.15 8.39 -0.39
C ARG A 26 7.93 7.53 -0.03
N ALA A 27 6.86 7.60 -0.81
CA ALA A 27 5.65 6.81 -0.55
C ALA A 27 5.91 5.30 -0.68
N LEU A 28 6.62 4.86 -1.72
CA LEU A 28 6.98 3.45 -1.91
C LEU A 28 7.97 2.96 -0.84
N LYS A 29 8.90 3.81 -0.41
CA LYS A 29 9.84 3.51 0.68
C LYS A 29 9.09 3.34 2.00
N VAL A 30 8.18 4.24 2.34
CA VAL A 30 7.35 4.13 3.54
C VAL A 30 6.51 2.87 3.48
N ARG A 31 5.82 2.60 2.36
CA ARG A 31 5.05 1.36 2.15
C ARG A 31 5.88 0.10 2.42
N ARG A 32 7.14 0.08 2.00
CA ARG A 32 8.05 -1.04 2.25
C ARG A 32 8.40 -1.19 3.73
N ILE A 33 8.70 -0.09 4.42
CA ILE A 33 8.99 -0.10 5.86
C ILE A 33 7.81 -0.67 6.64
N ILE A 34 6.58 -0.25 6.32
CA ILE A 34 5.36 -0.77 6.96
C ILE A 34 5.28 -2.30 6.80
N SER A 35 5.48 -2.79 5.57
CA SER A 35 5.44 -4.23 5.28
C SER A 35 6.48 -5.00 6.08
N GLU A 36 7.72 -4.52 6.10
CA GLU A 36 8.83 -5.19 6.77
C GLU A 36 8.71 -5.15 8.30
N GLN A 37 8.23 -4.05 8.87
CA GLN A 37 8.17 -3.87 10.32
C GLN A 37 6.92 -4.49 10.95
N LEU A 38 5.80 -4.49 10.24
CA LEU A 38 4.51 -4.98 10.76
C LEU A 38 4.14 -6.36 10.22
N GLY A 39 4.93 -6.92 9.30
CA GLY A 39 4.64 -8.22 8.67
C GLY A 39 3.42 -8.19 7.76
N VAL A 40 2.91 -7.01 7.41
CA VAL A 40 1.76 -6.85 6.52
C VAL A 40 2.21 -7.04 5.07
N PRO A 41 1.50 -7.83 4.24
CA PRO A 41 1.82 -7.96 2.83
C PRO A 41 1.87 -6.60 2.13
N TYR A 42 2.89 -6.38 1.31
CA TYR A 42 3.15 -5.09 0.66
C TYR A 42 1.91 -4.60 -0.12
N GLU A 43 1.25 -5.51 -0.81
CA GLU A 43 0.02 -5.33 -1.59
C GLU A 43 -1.18 -4.88 -0.75
N HIS A 44 -1.24 -5.23 0.53
CA HIS A 44 -2.36 -4.91 1.44
C HIS A 44 -2.23 -3.53 2.09
N ILE A 45 -1.10 -2.86 1.89
CA ILE A 45 -0.88 -1.52 2.44
C ILE A 45 -1.45 -0.49 1.48
N HIS A 46 -2.38 0.31 1.98
CA HIS A 46 -3.08 1.35 1.22
C HIS A 46 -2.89 2.72 1.89
N PRO A 47 -2.79 3.81 1.11
CA PRO A 47 -2.53 5.14 1.66
C PRO A 47 -3.72 5.70 2.46
N GLU A 48 -4.91 5.13 2.28
CA GLU A 48 -6.11 5.44 3.07
C GLU A 48 -6.13 4.80 4.46
N GLN A 49 -5.22 3.88 4.77
CA GLN A 49 -5.17 3.20 6.07
C GLN A 49 -4.60 4.10 7.17
N SER A 50 -5.24 4.06 8.33
CA SER A 50 -4.75 4.63 9.58
C SER A 50 -3.85 3.62 10.27
N PHE A 51 -2.62 4.03 10.59
CA PHE A 51 -1.73 3.20 11.40
C PHE A 51 -2.27 2.89 12.78
N VAL A 52 -3.08 3.77 13.34
CA VAL A 52 -3.62 3.60 14.70
C VAL A 52 -4.87 2.74 14.65
N ASP A 53 -5.76 2.98 13.70
CA ASP A 53 -7.08 2.32 13.69
C ASP A 53 -7.06 0.98 12.94
N ASP A 54 -6.21 0.83 11.92
CA ASP A 54 -6.20 -0.36 11.06
C ASP A 54 -5.08 -1.37 11.37
N LEU A 55 -4.01 -0.94 12.05
CA LEU A 55 -2.87 -1.80 12.38
C LEU A 55 -2.83 -2.23 13.86
N ASP A 56 -3.71 -1.69 14.71
CA ASP A 56 -3.87 -2.09 16.12
C ASP A 56 -5.01 -3.11 16.32
N CYS A 57 -5.14 -4.06 15.39
CA CYS A 57 -6.03 -5.21 15.58
C CYS A 57 -5.34 -6.26 16.46
N CYS A 58 -5.22 -5.95 17.76
CA CYS A 58 -4.97 -6.94 18.82
C CYS A 58 -6.30 -7.52 19.34
#